data_AF-A0A2I0WWC9-F1
#
_entry.id   AF-A0A2I0WWC9-F1
#
_cell.length_a   1.000
_cell.length_b   1.000
_cell.length_c   1.000
_cell.angle_alpha   90.00
_cell.angle_beta   90.00
_cell.angle_gamma   90.00
#
_symmetry.space_group_name_H-M   'P 1'
#
loop_
_entity.id
_entity.type
_entity.pdbx_description
1 polymer ?
#
loop_
_entity_poly.entity_id
_entity_poly.type
_entity_poly.pdbx_seq_one_letter_code
_entity_poly.pdbx_strand_id
1 'polypeptide(L)'
;MMFHGGLKTADVLAVRGIVVPSICSFCHDDMETITHFYFECTYIFDIAKRLFPWMHNLFMRPNFYQVFDSIFDQGFDIKTRNHYLLIASAMINFVWRARNDRLFGSIIDSKATIIAKIKKAVLIKALKWKK
;
A
#
# COMPACT_ATOMS: atom_id res chain seq x y z
N MET A 1 -7.90 0.98 -9.29
CA MET A 1 -7.93 2.27 -8.56
C MET A 1 -6.63 3.02 -8.70
N MET A 2 -5.48 2.43 -8.31
CA MET A 2 -4.17 3.08 -8.51
C MET A 2 -3.79 3.26 -9.98
N PHE A 3 -3.85 2.19 -10.78
CA PHE A 3 -3.42 2.20 -12.18
C PHE A 3 -4.27 3.07 -13.14
N HIS A 4 -5.39 3.63 -12.66
CA HIS A 4 -6.21 4.58 -13.42
C HIS A 4 -6.05 6.03 -12.94
N GLY A 5 -4.98 6.34 -12.19
CA GLY A 5 -4.77 7.68 -11.62
C GLY A 5 -5.84 8.07 -10.58
N GLY A 6 -6.55 7.08 -10.01
CA GLY A 6 -7.67 7.32 -9.10
C GLY A 6 -7.26 7.63 -7.66
N LEU A 7 -5.96 7.60 -7.35
CA LEU A 7 -5.46 7.93 -6.02
C LEU A 7 -5.22 9.43 -5.92
N LYS A 8 -6.02 10.08 -5.08
CA LYS A 8 -5.90 11.50 -4.79
C LYS A 8 -4.87 11.71 -3.68
N THR A 9 -3.61 11.84 -4.05
CA THR A 9 -2.50 12.25 -3.18
C THR A 9 -2.52 13.77 -2.94
N ALA A 10 -1.71 14.27 -2.01
CA ALA A 10 -1.69 15.68 -1.63
C ALA A 10 -1.48 16.64 -2.80
N ASP A 11 -0.55 16.32 -3.69
CA ASP A 11 -0.30 17.01 -4.97
C ASP A 11 -1.55 17.06 -5.87
N VAL A 12 -2.24 15.92 -6.05
CA VAL A 12 -3.46 15.82 -6.87
C VAL A 12 -4.63 16.59 -6.24
N LEU A 13 -4.68 16.66 -4.91
CA LEU A 13 -5.69 17.42 -4.16
C LEU A 13 -5.42 18.93 -4.22
N ALA A 14 -4.14 19.34 -4.16
CA ALA A 14 -3.74 20.74 -4.26
C ALA A 14 -4.13 21.35 -5.62
N VAL A 15 -3.96 20.60 -6.72
CA VAL A 15 -4.44 21.00 -8.07
C VAL A 15 -5.95 21.24 -8.09
N ARG A 16 -6.72 20.61 -7.19
CA ARG A 16 -8.17 20.77 -7.06
C ARG A 16 -8.58 21.79 -5.99
N GLY A 17 -7.64 22.57 -5.48
CA GLY A 17 -7.89 23.59 -4.45
C GLY A 17 -8.13 23.03 -3.04
N ILE A 18 -7.88 21.73 -2.81
CA ILE A 18 -8.00 21.11 -1.49
C ILE A 18 -6.62 21.15 -0.83
N VAL A 19 -6.46 22.06 0.13
CA VAL A 19 -5.21 22.21 0.89
C VAL A 19 -5.11 21.11 1.93
N VAL A 20 -4.09 20.26 1.80
CA VAL A 20 -3.70 19.26 2.79
C VAL A 20 -2.22 19.46 3.13
N PRO A 21 -1.75 18.98 4.30
CA PRO A 21 -0.33 18.99 4.62
C PRO A 21 0.48 18.38 3.48
N SER A 22 1.51 19.11 3.02
CA SER A 22 2.42 18.65 1.98
C SER A 22 3.39 17.58 2.47
N ILE A 23 3.58 17.46 3.78
CA ILE A 23 4.44 16.46 4.42
C ILE A 23 3.66 15.15 4.57
N CYS A 24 4.34 14.04 4.29
CA CYS A 24 3.79 12.69 4.40
C CYS A 24 3.24 12.41 5.81
N SER A 25 1.95 12.07 5.87
CA SER A 25 1.24 11.75 7.11
C SER A 25 1.71 10.46 7.80
N PHE A 26 2.64 9.72 7.19
CA PHE A 26 3.17 8.45 7.72
C PHE A 26 4.58 8.58 8.30
N CYS A 27 5.54 9.10 7.53
CA CYS A 27 6.92 9.26 7.99
C CYS A 27 7.19 10.63 8.62
N HIS A 28 6.37 11.65 8.33
CA HIS A 28 6.55 13.02 8.78
C HIS A 28 7.90 13.67 8.39
N ASP A 29 8.55 13.16 7.35
CA ASP A 29 9.91 13.54 6.94
C ASP A 29 9.92 14.19 5.55
N ASP A 30 9.40 13.47 4.55
CA ASP A 30 9.39 13.92 3.15
C ASP A 30 8.02 14.45 2.70
N MET A 31 8.01 15.12 1.54
CA MET A 31 6.76 15.54 0.89
C MET A 31 5.93 14.35 0.39
N GLU A 32 4.62 14.42 0.58
CA GLU A 32 3.67 13.41 0.12
C GLU A 32 3.44 13.53 -1.39
N THR A 33 4.25 12.80 -2.16
CA THR A 33 4.02 12.53 -3.58
C THR A 33 3.58 11.09 -3.78
N ILE A 34 3.06 10.73 -4.96
CA ILE A 34 2.79 9.33 -5.31
C ILE A 34 4.09 8.49 -5.20
N THR A 35 5.23 9.06 -5.60
CA THR A 35 6.56 8.43 -5.51
C THR A 35 7.01 8.22 -4.06
N HIS A 36 6.82 9.21 -3.21
CA HIS A 36 7.16 9.02 -1.81
C HIS A 36 6.22 8.00 -1.15
N PHE A 37 4.92 8.17 -1.32
CA PHE A 37 3.89 7.41 -0.61
C PHE A 37 3.98 5.89 -0.84
N TYR A 38 4.27 5.44 -2.06
CA TYR A 38 4.35 4.01 -2.37
C TYR A 38 5.75 3.43 -2.45
N PHE A 39 6.79 4.27 -2.61
CA PHE A 39 8.10 3.78 -3.03
C PHE A 39 9.22 4.17 -2.05
N GLU A 40 9.17 5.38 -1.48
CA GLU A 40 10.25 5.90 -0.64
C GLU A 40 9.88 5.96 0.86
N CYS A 41 8.58 5.98 1.18
CA CYS A 41 8.12 6.06 2.55
C CYS A 41 8.55 4.82 3.35
N THR A 42 9.44 5.03 4.33
CA THR A 42 9.96 3.99 5.24
C THR A 42 8.83 3.22 5.94
N TYR A 43 7.80 3.95 6.37
CA TYR A 43 6.64 3.39 7.05
C TYR A 43 5.86 2.40 6.16
N ILE A 44 5.64 2.75 4.89
CA ILE A 44 4.92 1.91 3.92
C ILE A 44 5.78 0.75 3.46
N PHE A 45 7.07 0.98 3.24
CA PHE A 45 8.01 -0.07 2.89
C PHE A 45 8.13 -1.15 3.98
N ASP A 46 8.09 -0.77 5.25
CA ASP A 46 8.02 -1.73 6.38
C ASP A 46 6.75 -2.58 6.36
N ILE A 47 5.61 -2.02 5.95
CA ILE A 47 4.36 -2.76 5.78
C ILE A 47 4.51 -3.76 4.64
N ALA A 48 5.08 -3.33 3.51
CA ALA A 48 5.30 -4.19 2.34
C ALA A 48 6.22 -5.38 2.68
N LYS A 49 7.37 -5.16 3.33
CA LYS A 49 8.28 -6.24 3.78
C LYS A 49 7.58 -7.28 4.65
N ARG A 50 6.66 -6.86 5.52
CA ARG A 50 5.89 -7.77 6.38
C ARG A 50 4.80 -8.56 5.64
N LEU A 51 4.39 -8.10 4.45
CA LEU A 51 3.39 -8.76 3.61
C LEU A 51 4.04 -9.65 2.54
N PHE A 52 5.24 -9.30 2.07
CA PHE A 52 5.98 -9.99 1.02
C PHE A 52 7.37 -10.42 1.51
N PRO A 53 7.53 -11.69 1.91
CA PRO A 53 8.78 -12.16 2.54
C PRO A 53 10.04 -11.97 1.67
N TRP A 54 9.93 -12.11 0.35
CA TRP A 54 11.06 -11.96 -0.58
C TRP A 54 11.58 -10.52 -0.68
N MET A 55 10.82 -9.51 -0.25
CA MET A 55 11.25 -8.12 -0.28
C MET A 55 12.41 -7.83 0.69
N HIS A 56 12.66 -8.70 1.67
CA HIS A 56 13.82 -8.59 2.56
C HIS A 56 15.16 -8.76 1.83
N ASN A 57 15.16 -9.44 0.68
CA ASN A 57 16.35 -9.73 -0.10
C ASN A 57 16.60 -8.72 -1.23
N LEU A 58 15.75 -7.70 -1.36
CA LEU A 58 15.90 -6.68 -2.39
C LEU A 58 16.90 -5.61 -1.95
N PHE A 59 17.96 -5.44 -2.74
CA PHE A 59 19.00 -4.44 -2.50
C PHE A 59 18.48 -3.00 -2.65
N MET A 60 17.54 -2.79 -3.56
CA MET A 60 16.91 -1.50 -3.84
C MET A 60 15.46 -1.53 -3.39
N ARG A 61 14.92 -0.37 -3.00
CA ARG A 61 13.47 -0.25 -2.74
C ARG A 61 12.73 -0.39 -4.06
N PRO A 62 11.99 -1.50 -4.28
CA PRO A 62 11.31 -1.71 -5.53
C PRO A 62 10.21 -0.70 -5.68
N ASN A 63 10.02 -0.26 -6.92
CA ASN A 63 8.85 0.51 -7.22
C ASN A 63 7.60 -0.41 -7.14
N PHE A 64 6.39 0.12 -6.98
CA PHE A 64 5.15 -0.65 -6.96
C PHE A 64 4.94 -1.58 -8.16
N TYR A 65 5.30 -1.15 -9.37
CA TYR A 65 5.25 -2.03 -10.54
C TYR A 65 6.23 -3.20 -10.37
N GLN A 66 7.43 -2.93 -9.87
CA GLN A 66 8.42 -3.96 -9.52
C GLN A 66 7.94 -4.87 -8.38
N VAL A 67 7.13 -4.39 -7.43
CA VAL A 67 6.49 -5.26 -6.44
C VAL A 67 5.53 -6.23 -7.13
N PHE A 68 4.74 -5.76 -8.10
CA PHE A 68 3.85 -6.63 -8.87
C PHE A 68 4.62 -7.63 -9.72
N ASP A 69 5.64 -7.15 -10.43
CA ASP A 69 6.50 -7.98 -11.26
C ASP A 69 7.21 -9.06 -10.42
N SER A 70 7.71 -8.67 -9.24
CA SER A 70 8.36 -9.60 -8.32
C SER A 70 7.47 -10.76 -7.88
N ILE A 71 6.13 -10.59 -7.87
CA ILE A 71 5.19 -11.67 -7.57
C ILE A 71 5.17 -12.71 -8.70
N PHE A 72 5.32 -12.28 -9.95
CA PHE A 72 5.39 -13.17 -11.10
C PHE A 72 6.74 -13.89 -11.18
N ASP A 73 7.82 -13.23 -10.77
CA ASP A 73 9.18 -13.80 -10.76
C ASP A 73 9.41 -14.92 -9.74
N GLN A 74 8.54 -15.07 -8.73
CA GLN A 74 8.72 -16.10 -7.69
C GLN A 74 8.44 -17.53 -8.18
N GLY A 75 7.88 -17.72 -9.38
CA GLY A 75 7.52 -19.05 -9.87
C GLY A 75 6.36 -19.71 -9.12
N PHE A 76 5.48 -18.92 -8.48
CA PHE A 76 4.33 -19.43 -7.73
C PHE A 76 3.27 -20.08 -8.62
N ASP A 77 2.56 -21.06 -8.06
CA ASP A 77 1.34 -21.58 -8.66
C ASP A 77 0.25 -20.50 -8.75
N ILE A 78 -0.75 -20.72 -9.61
CA ILE A 78 -1.81 -19.75 -9.89
C ILE A 78 -2.55 -19.30 -8.63
N LYS A 79 -2.80 -20.19 -7.66
CA LYS A 79 -3.54 -19.87 -6.43
C LYS A 79 -2.68 -18.99 -5.52
N THR A 80 -1.43 -19.37 -5.31
CA THR A 80 -0.48 -18.60 -4.49
C THR A 80 -0.21 -17.22 -5.10
N ARG A 81 -0.02 -17.16 -6.42
CA ARG A 81 0.13 -15.90 -7.16
C ARG A 81 -1.08 -14.99 -6.98
N ASN A 82 -2.29 -15.51 -7.20
CA ASN A 82 -3.53 -14.74 -7.03
C ASN A 82 -3.71 -14.26 -5.59
N HIS A 83 -3.27 -15.04 -4.60
CA HIS A 83 -3.28 -14.64 -3.19
C HIS A 83 -2.37 -13.42 -2.96
N TYR A 84 -1.14 -13.42 -3.47
CA TYR A 84 -0.23 -12.28 -3.34
C TYR A 84 -0.68 -11.05 -4.14
N LEU A 85 -1.25 -11.23 -5.32
CA LEU A 85 -1.87 -10.13 -6.07
C LEU A 85 -3.04 -9.50 -5.30
N LEU A 86 -3.82 -10.32 -4.60
CA LEU A 86 -4.89 -9.84 -3.72
C LEU A 86 -4.33 -9.09 -2.50
N ILE A 87 -3.26 -9.59 -1.88
CA ILE A 87 -2.55 -8.90 -0.80
C ILE A 87 -2.05 -7.53 -1.28
N ALA A 88 -1.40 -7.49 -2.44
CA ALA A 88 -0.85 -6.26 -3.01
C ALA A 88 -1.95 -5.22 -3.30
N SER A 89 -3.04 -5.67 -3.89
CA SER A 89 -4.22 -4.84 -4.15
C SER A 89 -4.87 -4.32 -2.86
N ALA A 90 -4.98 -5.18 -1.84
CA ALA A 90 -5.51 -4.80 -0.53
C ALA A 90 -4.58 -3.81 0.17
N MET A 91 -3.27 -4.01 0.13
CA MET A 91 -2.28 -3.12 0.71
C MET A 91 -2.45 -1.69 0.19
N ILE A 92 -2.53 -1.49 -1.13
CA ILE A 92 -2.78 -0.16 -1.72
C ILE A 92 -4.01 0.50 -1.12
N ASN A 93 -5.12 -0.25 -1.07
CA ASN A 93 -6.42 0.29 -0.67
C ASN A 93 -6.43 0.68 0.81
N PHE A 94 -5.95 -0.21 1.68
CA PHE A 94 -5.94 0.02 3.12
C PHE A 94 -4.92 1.08 3.53
N VAL A 95 -3.77 1.16 2.87
CA VAL A 95 -2.79 2.24 3.08
C VAL A 95 -3.38 3.59 2.67
N TRP A 96 -4.00 3.68 1.49
CA TRP A 96 -4.65 4.91 1.04
C TRP A 96 -5.79 5.33 1.96
N ARG A 97 -6.61 4.36 2.41
CA ARG A 97 -7.66 4.60 3.40
C ARG A 97 -7.08 5.13 4.71
N ALA A 98 -6.05 4.48 5.26
CA ALA A 98 -5.42 4.91 6.50
C ALA A 98 -4.84 6.33 6.39
N ARG A 99 -4.30 6.72 5.23
CA ARG A 99 -3.88 8.11 4.96
C ARG A 99 -5.05 9.08 5.02
N ASN A 100 -6.17 8.75 4.38
CA ASN A 100 -7.34 9.63 4.40
C ASN A 100 -7.97 9.71 5.80
N ASP A 101 -8.01 8.61 6.53
CA ASP A 101 -8.49 8.57 7.90
C ASP A 101 -7.63 9.44 8.83
N ARG A 102 -6.31 9.50 8.61
CA ARG A 102 -5.40 10.41 9.33
C ARG A 102 -5.66 11.88 9.01
N LEU A 103 -5.90 12.21 7.74
CA LEU A 103 -6.03 13.60 7.29
C LEU A 103 -7.41 14.21 7.53
N PHE A 104 -8.47 13.41 7.40
CA PHE A 104 -9.86 13.91 7.45
C PHE A 104 -10.66 13.31 8.61
N GLY A 105 -10.25 12.15 9.12
CA GLY A 105 -10.97 11.43 10.18
C GLY A 105 -10.33 11.53 11.56
N SER A 106 -9.12 12.09 11.68
CA SER A 106 -8.31 12.11 12.91
C SER A 106 -8.06 10.72 13.53
N ILE A 107 -8.11 9.65 12.72
CA ILE A 107 -7.85 8.27 13.17
C ILE A 107 -6.42 7.89 12.77
N ILE A 108 -5.59 7.56 13.75
CA ILE A 108 -4.19 7.18 13.53
C ILE A 108 -4.02 5.69 13.80
N ASP A 109 -4.09 4.88 12.74
CA ASP A 109 -3.77 3.46 12.82
C ASP A 109 -2.26 3.22 12.87
N SER A 110 -1.82 2.32 13.76
CA SER A 110 -0.42 1.84 13.79
C SER A 110 -0.09 0.92 12.59
N LYS A 111 1.20 0.68 12.33
CA LYS A 111 1.68 -0.27 11.30
C LYS A 111 1.03 -1.65 11.48
N ALA A 112 0.98 -2.13 12.72
CA ALA A 112 0.40 -3.42 13.07
C ALA A 112 -1.11 -3.47 12.77
N THR A 113 -1.83 -2.39 13.08
CA THR A 113 -3.27 -2.28 12.82
C THR A 113 -3.57 -2.34 11.32
N ILE A 114 -2.81 -1.60 10.50
CA ILE A 114 -2.98 -1.60 9.04
C ILE A 114 -2.73 -3.00 8.47
N ILE A 115 -1.65 -3.66 8.90
CA ILE A 115 -1.33 -5.04 8.48
C ILE A 115 -2.43 -6.02 8.88
N ALA A 116 -2.95 -5.91 10.10
CA ALA A 116 -4.03 -6.76 10.59
C ALA A 116 -5.32 -6.57 9.77
N LYS A 117 -5.68 -5.31 9.44
CA LYS A 117 -6.82 -4.99 8.57
C LYS A 117 -6.64 -5.61 7.16
N ILE A 118 -5.45 -5.51 6.58
CA ILE A 118 -5.13 -6.12 5.28
C ILE A 118 -5.28 -7.65 5.34
N LYS A 119 -4.61 -8.31 6.30
CA LYS A 119 -4.67 -9.78 6.45
C LYS A 119 -6.10 -10.27 6.66
N LYS A 120 -6.87 -9.60 7.51
CA LYS A 120 -8.29 -9.93 7.76
C LYS A 120 -9.13 -9.81 6.49
N ALA A 121 -8.95 -8.73 5.71
CA ALA A 121 -9.70 -8.53 4.48
C ALA A 121 -9.36 -9.58 3.41
N VAL A 122 -8.08 -9.92 3.25
CA VAL A 122 -7.61 -10.96 2.34
C VAL A 122 -8.17 -12.32 2.74
N LEU A 123 -8.13 -12.67 4.03
CA LEU A 123 -8.69 -13.92 4.55
C LEU A 123 -10.19 -14.04 4.23
N ILE A 124 -10.98 -13.01 4.56
CA ILE A 124 -12.43 -13.00 4.31
C ILE A 124 -12.72 -13.15 2.82
N LYS A 125 -11.95 -12.49 1.95
CA LYS A 125 -12.13 -12.57 0.50
C LYS A 125 -11.74 -13.95 -0.05
N ALA A 126 -10.63 -14.53 0.43
CA ALA A 126 -10.18 -15.86 0.04
C ALA A 126 -11.15 -16.96 0.48
N LEU A 127 -11.77 -16.83 1.67
CA LEU A 127 -12.82 -17.73 2.12
C LEU A 127 -14.06 -17.68 1.23
N LYS A 128 -14.44 -16.48 0.77
CA LYS A 128 -15.57 -16.30 -0.16
C LYS A 128 -15.32 -16.86 -1.57
N TRP A 129 -14.07 -17.06 -1.97
CA TRP A 129 -13.70 -17.65 -3.27
C TRP A 129 -13.78 -19.18 -3.31
N LYS A 130 -13.92 -19.86 -2.16
CA LYS A 130 -14.08 -21.32 -2.11
C LYS A 130 -15.52 -21.79 -2.42
N LYS A 131 -16.25 -21.08 -3.28
CA LYS A 131 -17.60 -21.46 -3.73
C LYS A 131 -17.59 -21.77 -5.22
#